data_AF-C1CVM2-F1
#
_entry.id   AF-C1CVM2-F1
#
_cell.length_a   1.000
_cell.length_b   1.000
_cell.length_c   1.000
_cell.angle_alpha   90.00
_cell.angle_beta   90.00
_cell.angle_gamma   90.00
#
_symmetry.space_group_name_H-M   'P 1'
#
loop_
_entity.id
_entity.type
_entity.pdbx_description
1 polymer ?
#
loop_
_entity_poly.entity_id
_entity_poly.type
_entity_poly.pdbx_seq_one_letter_code
_entity_poly.pdbx_strand_id
1 'polypeptide(L)'
;MTAKGKNGDALAGHYTMGGRPLTHLGYGTCRPVPYVARVTVREACQARGLSVYQVAMSGLAQGTIDAGTVYRLARGDTSRIDLPTLATVAGIIDALSGQPVGVSELLSLEEAEE
;
A
#
# COMPACT_ATOMS: atom_id res chain seq x y z
N MET A 1 -31.13 -36.35 -8.93
CA MET A 1 -32.40 -35.59 -9.07
C MET A 1 -33.05 -35.49 -7.69
N THR A 2 -33.77 -34.44 -7.28
CA THR A 2 -33.77 -33.02 -7.69
C THR A 2 -34.49 -32.22 -6.58
N ALA A 3 -33.81 -31.26 -5.94
CA ALA A 3 -34.37 -30.34 -4.93
C ALA A 3 -34.89 -31.04 -3.64
N LYS A 4 -35.24 -30.35 -2.54
CA LYS A 4 -35.54 -28.92 -2.34
C LYS A 4 -35.28 -28.52 -0.87
N GLY A 5 -34.60 -27.39 -0.63
CA GLY A 5 -34.36 -26.89 0.72
C GLY A 5 -35.63 -26.35 1.39
N LYS A 6 -35.73 -26.50 2.72
CA LYS A 6 -36.72 -25.83 3.57
C LYS A 6 -36.00 -24.82 4.48
N ASN A 7 -35.77 -23.62 3.97
CA ASN A 7 -35.48 -22.45 4.81
C ASN A 7 -36.79 -21.68 5.00
N GLY A 8 -37.20 -21.48 6.25
CA GLY A 8 -38.40 -20.70 6.54
C GLY A 8 -38.90 -20.87 7.96
N ASP A 9 -38.17 -20.32 8.94
CA ASP A 9 -38.78 -19.65 10.11
C ASP A 9 -37.75 -18.81 10.92
N ALA A 10 -37.03 -17.88 10.29
CA ALA A 10 -35.91 -17.17 10.96
C ALA A 10 -35.82 -15.65 10.73
N LEU A 11 -36.79 -15.04 10.02
CA LEU A 11 -36.72 -13.61 9.62
C LEU A 11 -38.05 -12.85 9.81
N ALA A 12 -38.86 -13.22 10.79
CA ALA A 12 -40.08 -12.50 11.18
C ALA A 12 -39.79 -11.24 12.04
N GLY A 13 -38.76 -10.47 11.69
CA GLY A 13 -38.31 -9.29 12.43
C GLY A 13 -38.32 -8.02 11.56
N HIS A 14 -39.43 -7.28 11.57
CA HIS A 14 -39.54 -5.99 10.87
C HIS A 14 -38.86 -4.86 11.67
N TYR A 15 -37.54 -4.74 11.55
CA TYR A 15 -36.80 -3.61 12.12
C TYR A 15 -36.88 -2.40 11.18
N THR A 16 -37.59 -1.35 11.61
CA THR A 16 -37.65 -0.05 10.92
C THR A 16 -37.00 1.03 11.79
N MET A 17 -36.13 1.85 11.20
CA MET A 17 -35.67 3.09 11.82
C MET A 17 -36.23 4.25 11.00
N GLY A 18 -37.10 5.07 11.61
CA GLY A 18 -37.72 6.22 10.93
C GLY A 18 -38.64 5.85 9.75
N GLY A 19 -39.27 4.67 9.75
CA GLY A 19 -40.25 4.27 8.73
C GLY A 19 -39.69 3.91 7.35
N ARG A 20 -38.37 3.81 7.19
CA ARG A 20 -37.73 3.29 5.97
C ARG A 20 -37.32 1.83 6.16
N PRO A 21 -37.49 0.96 5.15
CA PRO A 21 -37.02 -0.41 5.22
C PRO A 21 -35.48 -0.43 5.26
N LEU A 22 -34.92 -1.06 6.28
CA LEU A 22 -33.49 -1.36 6.36
C LEU A 22 -33.18 -2.52 5.40
N THR A 23 -32.64 -2.19 4.22
CA THR A 23 -32.05 -3.20 3.34
C THR A 23 -30.80 -3.76 4.01
N HIS A 24 -30.95 -4.91 4.68
CA HIS A 24 -29.80 -5.66 5.19
C HIS A 24 -28.95 -6.14 4.02
N LEU A 25 -27.84 -5.45 3.77
CA LEU A 25 -26.74 -6.01 2.98
C LEU A 25 -26.22 -7.24 3.72
N GLY A 26 -26.05 -8.34 2.98
CA GLY A 26 -26.15 -9.69 3.54
C GLY A 26 -25.08 -10.09 4.56
N TYR A 27 -25.41 -11.16 5.30
CA TYR A 27 -24.48 -11.94 6.10
C TYR A 27 -23.20 -12.23 5.29
N GLY A 28 -22.03 -11.85 5.80
CA GLY A 28 -20.74 -12.08 5.13
C GLY A 28 -20.09 -10.86 4.48
N THR A 29 -20.45 -9.63 4.85
CA THR A 29 -19.63 -8.45 4.52
C THR A 29 -18.22 -8.60 5.11
N CYS A 30 -17.21 -8.71 4.25
CA CYS A 30 -15.82 -8.55 4.68
C CYS A 30 -15.69 -7.21 5.42
N ARG A 31 -15.23 -7.26 6.67
CA ARG A 31 -14.87 -6.02 7.38
C ARG A 31 -13.74 -5.35 6.59
N PRO A 32 -13.71 -4.01 6.48
CA PRO A 32 -12.58 -3.33 5.86
C PRO A 32 -11.33 -3.64 6.69
N VAL A 33 -10.43 -4.44 6.12
CA VAL A 33 -9.11 -4.69 6.70
C VAL A 33 -8.32 -3.37 6.60
N PRO A 34 -7.80 -2.83 7.72
CA PRO A 34 -6.95 -1.65 7.66
C PRO A 34 -5.62 -2.02 6.99
N TYR A 35 -5.18 -1.21 6.03
CA TYR A 35 -3.89 -1.34 5.38
C TYR A 35 -3.04 -0.11 5.64
N VAL A 36 -1.75 -0.32 5.87
CA VAL A 36 -0.72 0.72 5.96
C VAL A 36 0.23 0.63 4.78
N ALA A 37 0.68 1.79 4.27
CA ALA A 37 1.69 1.86 3.24
C ALA A 37 3.09 1.87 3.88
N ARG A 38 3.91 0.87 3.57
CA ARG A 38 5.33 0.78 3.95
C ARG A 38 6.21 1.21 2.78
N VAL A 39 7.27 1.94 3.07
CA VAL A 39 8.32 2.28 2.08
C VAL A 39 9.30 1.11 1.93
N THR A 40 9.55 0.70 0.69
CA THR A 40 10.37 -0.48 0.30
C THR A 40 11.55 -0.12 -0.60
N VAL A 41 12.13 1.08 -0.42
CA VAL A 41 13.24 1.58 -1.24
C VAL A 41 14.46 0.64 -1.23
N ARG A 42 14.75 -0.02 -0.10
CA ARG A 42 15.89 -0.94 0.01
C ARG A 42 15.67 -2.17 -0.87
N GLU A 43 14.48 -2.75 -0.77
CA GLU A 43 14.03 -3.94 -1.49
C GLU A 43 13.99 -3.65 -3.00
N ALA A 44 13.47 -2.49 -3.41
CA ALA A 44 13.45 -2.05 -4.80
C ALA A 44 14.85 -1.84 -5.39
N CYS A 45 15.82 -1.36 -4.60
CA CYS A 45 17.23 -1.29 -5.01
C CYS A 45 17.84 -2.69 -5.16
N GLN A 46 17.64 -3.56 -4.17
CA GLN A 46 18.18 -4.92 -4.15
C GLN A 46 17.66 -5.77 -5.31
N ALA A 47 16.37 -5.67 -5.64
CA ALA A 47 15.76 -6.33 -6.80
C ALA A 47 16.40 -5.95 -8.14
N ARG A 48 17.07 -4.78 -8.20
CA ARG A 48 17.76 -4.23 -9.38
C ARG A 48 19.29 -4.33 -9.29
N GLY A 49 19.83 -5.02 -8.29
CA GLY A 49 21.28 -5.15 -8.07
C GLY A 49 21.97 -3.86 -7.62
N LEU A 50 21.21 -2.85 -7.18
CA LEU A 50 21.74 -1.57 -6.72
C LEU A 50 21.91 -1.53 -5.19
N SER A 51 22.95 -0.83 -4.75
CA SER A 51 23.08 -0.43 -3.34
C SER A 51 22.36 0.90 -3.08
N VAL A 52 21.77 1.03 -1.89
CA VAL A 52 21.19 2.29 -1.40
C VAL A 52 22.22 3.42 -1.41
N TYR A 53 23.50 3.10 -1.21
CA TYR A 53 24.61 4.06 -1.30
C TYR A 53 24.74 4.68 -2.69
N GLN A 54 24.65 3.90 -3.78
CA GLN A 54 24.71 4.42 -5.15
C GLN A 54 23.57 5.40 -5.43
N VAL A 55 22.34 5.08 -5.00
CA VAL A 55 21.17 5.95 -5.13
C VAL A 55 21.37 7.24 -4.32
N ALA A 56 21.83 7.14 -3.07
CA ALA A 56 22.09 8.28 -2.20
C ALA A 56 23.18 9.22 -2.74
N MET A 57 24.26 8.67 -3.30
CA MET A 57 25.34 9.48 -3.90
C MET A 57 24.95 10.07 -5.25
N SER A 58 24.15 9.37 -6.05
CA SER A 58 23.63 9.88 -7.32
C SER A 58 22.70 11.09 -7.09
N GLY A 59 21.73 10.97 -6.17
CA GLY A 59 20.84 12.07 -5.79
C GLY A 59 21.57 13.27 -5.19
N LEU A 60 22.57 13.01 -4.34
CA LEU A 60 23.43 14.06 -3.76
C LEU A 60 24.25 14.78 -4.83
N ALA A 61 24.85 14.05 -5.78
CA ALA A 61 25.65 14.63 -6.87
C ALA A 61 24.80 15.44 -7.86
N GLN A 62 23.53 15.08 -8.04
CA GLN A 62 22.56 15.83 -8.85
C GLN A 62 21.92 17.00 -8.09
N GLY A 63 22.10 17.10 -6.77
CA GLY A 63 21.45 18.10 -5.92
C GLY A 63 19.93 17.91 -5.78
N THR A 64 19.40 16.72 -6.08
CA THR A 64 17.95 16.44 -6.14
C THR A 64 17.38 15.94 -4.81
N ILE A 65 18.18 15.25 -4.00
CA ILE A 65 17.78 14.71 -2.69
C ILE A 65 19.01 14.53 -1.79
N ASP A 66 18.85 14.74 -0.49
CA ASP A 66 19.94 14.49 0.47
C ASP A 66 20.09 12.98 0.76
N ALA A 67 21.34 12.56 0.97
CA ALA A 67 21.65 11.16 1.25
C ALA A 67 20.97 10.63 2.53
N GLY A 68 20.76 11.50 3.54
CA GLY A 68 20.09 11.13 4.80
C GLY A 68 18.64 10.72 4.59
N THR A 69 17.89 11.44 3.75
CA THR A 69 16.52 11.10 3.36
C THR A 69 16.47 9.77 2.60
N VAL A 70 17.39 9.52 1.67
CA VAL A 70 17.48 8.21 1.00
C VAL A 70 17.70 7.07 2.01
N TYR A 71 18.57 7.27 3.02
CA TYR A 71 18.78 6.27 4.08
C TYR A 71 17.59 6.11 5.03
N ARG A 72 16.80 7.16 5.30
CA ARG A 72 15.56 7.05 6.09
C ARG A 72 14.50 6.24 5.36
N LEU A 73 14.28 6.55 4.08
CA LEU A 73 13.36 5.80 3.22
C LEU A 73 13.79 4.32 3.08
N ALA A 74 15.09 4.06 2.92
CA ALA A 74 15.65 2.69 2.88
C ALA A 74 15.73 1.98 4.26
N ARG A 75 15.21 2.60 5.32
CA ARG A 75 14.92 1.96 6.62
C ARG A 75 13.41 1.78 6.86
N GLY A 76 12.56 2.23 5.95
CA GLY A 76 11.11 2.21 6.12
C GLY A 76 10.58 3.28 7.09
N ASP A 77 11.30 4.37 7.34
CA ASP A 77 10.78 5.50 8.14
C ASP A 77 9.64 6.19 7.38
N THR A 78 8.41 5.98 7.86
CA THR A 78 7.16 6.44 7.24
C THR A 78 6.62 7.74 7.83
N SER A 79 7.30 8.33 8.82
CA SER A 79 6.77 9.42 9.65
C SER A 79 6.30 10.67 8.87
N ARG A 80 6.90 10.94 7.71
CA ARG A 80 6.37 11.81 6.64
C ARG A 80 6.84 11.33 5.27
N ILE A 81 6.05 10.46 4.63
CA ILE A 81 6.27 10.06 3.23
C ILE A 81 5.75 11.16 2.31
N ASP A 82 6.63 11.65 1.43
CA ASP A 82 6.32 12.60 0.37
C ASP A 82 6.41 11.87 -1.00
N LEU A 83 5.31 11.91 -1.78
CA LEU A 83 5.21 11.23 -3.07
C LEU A 83 6.19 11.81 -4.11
N PRO A 84 6.28 13.15 -4.30
CA PRO A 84 7.40 13.80 -5.01
C PRO A 84 8.80 13.31 -4.60
N THR A 85 9.11 13.23 -3.31
CA THR A 85 10.41 12.68 -2.84
C THR A 85 10.61 11.22 -3.26
N LEU A 86 9.58 10.38 -3.16
CA LEU A 86 9.63 9.00 -3.69
C LEU A 86 9.78 8.97 -5.22
N ALA A 87 9.16 9.90 -5.96
CA ALA A 87 9.30 9.99 -7.41
C ALA A 87 10.74 10.36 -7.81
N THR A 88 11.39 11.25 -7.09
CA THR A 88 12.82 11.55 -7.25
C THR A 88 13.68 10.31 -7.01
N VAL A 89 13.43 9.55 -5.95
CA VAL A 89 14.14 8.29 -5.68
C VAL A 89 13.89 7.25 -6.78
N ALA A 90 12.65 7.10 -7.24
CA ALA A 90 12.30 6.19 -8.33
C ALA A 90 13.05 6.55 -9.62
N GLY A 91 13.08 7.83 -10.01
CA GLY A 91 13.82 8.30 -11.18
C GLY A 91 15.34 8.10 -11.09
N ILE A 92 15.93 8.19 -9.90
CA ILE A 92 17.34 7.86 -9.69
C ILE A 92 17.58 6.35 -9.84
N ILE A 93 16.70 5.50 -9.29
CA ILE A 93 16.80 4.04 -9.43
C ILE A 93 16.62 3.62 -10.90
N ASP A 94 15.68 4.25 -11.63
CA ASP A 94 15.47 4.06 -13.07
C ASP A 94 16.75 4.38 -13.85
N ALA A 95 17.27 5.60 -13.69
CA ALA A 95 18.50 6.05 -14.35
C ALA A 95 19.73 5.19 -14.04
N LEU A 96 19.83 4.62 -12.83
CA LEU A 96 20.95 3.75 -12.43
C LEU A 96 20.79 2.28 -12.84
N SER A 97 19.56 1.77 -12.95
CA SER A 97 19.28 0.37 -13.32
C SER A 97 19.00 0.17 -14.81
N GLY A 98 18.65 1.24 -15.54
CA GLY A 98 18.16 1.14 -16.92
C GLY A 98 16.80 0.45 -17.04
N GLN A 99 16.05 0.35 -15.94
CA GLN A 99 14.74 -0.28 -15.87
C GLN A 99 13.73 0.71 -15.28
N PRO A 100 12.55 0.92 -15.91
CA PRO A 100 11.56 1.85 -15.40
C PRO A 100 11.17 1.53 -13.96
N VAL A 101 11.00 2.56 -13.14
CA VAL A 101 10.60 2.44 -11.73
C VAL A 101 9.46 3.39 -11.42
N GLY A 102 8.32 2.85 -11.02
CA GLY A 102 7.19 3.62 -10.50
C GLY A 102 7.30 3.88 -8.99
N VAL A 103 6.69 4.96 -8.50
CA VAL A 103 6.51 5.22 -7.06
C VAL A 103 5.81 4.05 -6.35
N SER A 104 4.89 3.37 -7.04
CA SER A 104 4.19 2.18 -6.55
C SER A 104 5.12 1.00 -6.25
N GLU A 105 6.31 0.93 -6.83
CA GLU A 105 7.28 -0.15 -6.57
C GLU A 105 8.16 0.14 -5.35
N LEU A 106 8.16 1.39 -4.87
CA LEU A 106 8.80 1.82 -3.63
C LEU A 106 7.85 1.74 -2.43
N LEU A 107 6.65 1.18 -2.63
CA LEU A 107 5.59 1.07 -1.64
C LEU A 107 5.06 -0.37 -1.59
N SER A 108 4.83 -0.88 -0.39
CA SER A 108 4.05 -2.09 -0.15
C SER A 108 2.83 -1.75 0.69
N LEU A 109 1.74 -2.48 0.49
CA LEU A 109 0.62 -2.50 1.43
C LEU A 109 0.85 -3.65 2.43
N GLU A 110 0.73 -3.34 3.70
CA GLU A 110 0.78 -4.30 4.80
C GLU A 110 -0.54 -4.17 5.60
N GLU A 111 -1.06 -5.28 6.10
CA GLU A 111 -2.23 -5.26 6.98
C GLU A 111 -1.84 -4.61 8.30
N ALA A 112 -2.64 -3.67 8.80
CA ALA A 112 -2.37 -3.06 10.09
C ALA A 112 -2.77 -4.06 11.19
N GLU A 113 -1.80 -4.45 12.01
CA GLU A 113 -2.05 -5.24 13.22
C GLU A 113 -2.93 -4.42 14.20
N GLU A 114 -3.93 -5.09 14.80
CA GLU A 114 -5.03 -4.50 15.59
C GLU A 114 -4.64 -4.23 17.07
#